data_AF-A0A8B6D7K7-F1
#
_entry.id   AF-A0A8B6D7K7-F1
#
_cell.length_a   1.000
_cell.length_b   1.000
_cell.length_c   1.000
_cell.angle_alpha   90.00
_cell.angle_beta   90.00
_cell.angle_gamma   90.00
#
_symmetry.space_group_name_H-M   'P 1'
#
loop_
_entity.id
_entity.type
_entity.pdbx_description
1 polymer ?
#
loop_
_entity_poly.entity_id
_entity_poly.type
_entity_poly.pdbx_seq_one_letter_code
_entity_poly.pdbx_strand_id
1 'polypeptide(L)'
;MSRIALGHVCQEAFNGRSKDKAEAMIAEVKTAFINNLPNLKWMDEFTRKAAIDKANAVIDMIGFPAFINNKTRLDKEYSGLIIKGDEYLEH
;
A
#
# COMPACT_ATOMS: atom_id res chain seq x y z
N MET A 1 14.36 7.96 11.61
CA MET A 1 14.95 6.60 11.52
C MET A 1 13.99 5.43 11.77
N SER A 2 12.79 5.59 12.36
CA SER A 2 12.06 4.42 12.91
C SER A 2 11.10 3.65 11.96
N ARG A 3 10.40 4.29 11.02
CA ARG A 3 9.33 3.60 10.25
C ARG A 3 9.79 2.88 8.96
N ILE A 4 10.72 3.46 8.21
CA ILE A 4 11.16 2.88 6.93
C ILE A 4 12.21 1.78 7.11
N ALA A 5 13.13 1.94 8.08
CA ALA A 5 14.07 0.88 8.43
C ALA A 5 13.34 -0.39 8.89
N LEU A 6 12.27 -0.24 9.69
CA LEU A 6 11.41 -1.36 10.06
C LEU A 6 10.70 -1.97 8.83
N GLY A 7 10.27 -1.13 7.88
CA GLY A 7 9.71 -1.59 6.60
C GLY A 7 10.69 -2.42 5.76
N HIS A 8 11.97 -2.02 5.71
CA HIS A 8 13.03 -2.75 5.00
C HIS A 8 13.39 -4.08 5.68
N VAL A 9 13.45 -4.11 7.02
CA VAL A 9 13.65 -5.38 7.76
C VAL A 9 12.45 -6.31 7.58
N CYS A 10 11.23 -5.76 7.53
CA CYS A 10 10.04 -6.52 7.15
C CYS A 10 10.16 -7.09 5.74
N GLN A 11 10.69 -6.35 4.75
CA GLN A 11 10.94 -6.88 3.39
C GLN A 11 11.84 -8.13 3.40
N GLU A 12 12.89 -8.14 4.22
CA GLU A 12 13.81 -9.29 4.31
C GLU A 12 13.17 -10.50 5.02
N ALA A 13 12.27 -10.27 5.98
CA ALA A 13 11.54 -11.32 6.67
C ALA A 13 10.29 -11.82 5.90
N PHE A 14 9.70 -10.98 5.07
CA PHE A 14 8.51 -11.30 4.26
C PHE A 14 8.95 -11.94 2.95
N ASN A 15 8.95 -13.27 2.89
CA ASN A 15 9.17 -14.01 1.63
C ASN A 15 8.29 -13.41 0.51
N GLY A 16 8.89 -12.86 -0.55
CA GLY A 16 8.18 -12.12 -1.61
C GLY A 16 6.96 -12.86 -2.20
N ARG A 17 6.99 -14.21 -2.20
CA ARG A 17 5.86 -15.07 -2.58
C ARG A 17 4.57 -14.84 -1.78
N SER A 18 4.66 -14.44 -0.52
CA SER A 18 3.49 -14.14 0.32
C SER A 18 2.86 -12.81 -0.06
N LYS A 19 3.67 -11.84 -0.51
CA LYS A 19 3.19 -10.56 -1.02
C LYS A 19 2.46 -10.74 -2.34
N ASP A 20 3.05 -11.46 -3.29
CA ASP A 20 2.44 -11.71 -4.61
C ASP A 20 1.08 -12.43 -4.47
N LYS A 21 0.99 -13.40 -3.55
CA LYS A 21 -0.27 -14.09 -3.25
C LYS A 21 -1.32 -13.16 -2.65
N ALA A 22 -0.92 -12.28 -1.74
CA ALA A 22 -1.84 -11.31 -1.13
C ALA A 22 -2.32 -10.27 -2.16
N GLU A 23 -1.44 -9.80 -3.06
CA GLU A 23 -1.78 -8.93 -4.18
C GLU A 23 -2.79 -9.60 -5.12
N ALA A 24 -2.55 -10.86 -5.50
CA ALA A 24 -3.47 -11.64 -6.32
C ALA A 24 -4.85 -11.82 -5.64
N MET A 25 -4.87 -12.19 -4.35
CA MET A 25 -6.12 -12.35 -3.60
C MET A 25 -6.94 -11.05 -3.53
N ILE A 26 -6.29 -9.91 -3.29
CA ILE A 26 -6.99 -8.62 -3.23
C ILE A 26 -7.53 -8.23 -4.61
N ALA A 27 -6.76 -8.47 -5.67
CA ALA A 27 -7.22 -8.25 -7.04
C ALA A 27 -8.44 -9.11 -7.40
N GLU A 28 -8.46 -10.38 -6.97
CA GLU A 28 -9.60 -11.28 -7.15
C GLU A 28 -10.84 -10.78 -6.41
N VAL A 29 -10.70 -10.37 -5.15
CA VAL A 29 -11.82 -9.83 -4.34
C VAL A 29 -12.37 -8.54 -4.96
N LYS A 30 -11.50 -7.63 -5.40
CA LYS A 30 -11.90 -6.38 -6.07
C LYS A 30 -12.64 -6.65 -7.37
N THR A 31 -12.15 -7.61 -8.16
CA THR A 31 -12.80 -8.03 -9.41
C THR A 31 -14.17 -8.64 -9.15
N ALA A 32 -14.27 -9.55 -8.17
CA ALA A 32 -15.53 -10.18 -7.78
C ALA A 32 -16.56 -9.14 -7.29
N PHE A 33 -16.12 -8.14 -6.51
CA PHE A 33 -16.96 -7.04 -6.07
C PHE A 33 -17.53 -6.25 -7.25
N ILE A 34 -16.67 -5.79 -8.17
CA ILE A 34 -17.08 -5.01 -9.36
C ILE A 34 -18.03 -5.82 -10.25
N ASN A 35 -17.71 -7.09 -10.51
CA ASN A 35 -18.52 -7.98 -11.33
C ASN A 35 -19.90 -8.29 -10.71
N ASN A 36 -20.03 -8.17 -9.39
CA ASN A 36 -21.31 -8.37 -8.72
C ASN A 36 -22.21 -7.12 -8.78
N LEU A 37 -21.64 -5.92 -8.96
CA LEU A 37 -22.40 -4.68 -8.96
C LEU A 37 -23.54 -4.65 -10.00
N PRO A 38 -23.39 -5.13 -11.26
CA PRO A 38 -24.49 -5.22 -12.22
C PRO A 38 -25.70 -6.05 -11.76
N ASN A 39 -25.49 -7.03 -10.89
CA ASN A 39 -26.55 -7.93 -10.42
C ASN A 39 -27.40 -7.32 -9.28
N LEU A 40 -26.98 -6.19 -8.71
CA LEU A 40 -27.67 -5.54 -7.60
C LEU A 40 -28.84 -4.69 -8.10
N LYS A 41 -30.04 -5.28 -8.11
CA LYS A 41 -31.29 -4.60 -8.52
C LYS A 41 -31.73 -3.45 -7.60
N TRP A 42 -31.26 -3.44 -6.35
CA TRP A 42 -31.61 -2.43 -5.36
C TRP A 42 -30.85 -1.11 -5.54
N MET A 43 -29.85 -1.09 -6.42
CA MET A 43 -28.96 0.04 -6.65
C MET A 43 -29.21 0.59 -8.06
N ASP A 44 -29.36 1.91 -8.19
CA ASP A 44 -29.53 2.57 -9.49
C ASP A 44 -28.20 2.67 -10.25
N GLU A 45 -28.26 3.05 -11.53
CA GLU A 45 -27.11 3.11 -12.42
C GLU A 45 -26.05 4.13 -11.98
N PHE A 46 -26.47 5.29 -11.47
CA PHE A 46 -25.55 6.33 -11.01
C PHE A 46 -24.78 5.85 -9.78
N THR A 47 -25.49 5.30 -8.79
CA THR A 47 -24.87 4.75 -7.59
C THR A 47 -23.94 3.57 -7.91
N ARG A 48 -24.30 2.74 -8.90
CA ARG A 48 -23.45 1.64 -9.38
C ARG A 48 -22.14 2.13 -9.98
N LYS A 49 -22.19 3.19 -10.78
CA LYS A 49 -21.00 3.81 -11.37
C LYS A 49 -20.09 4.39 -10.29
N ALA A 50 -20.65 5.10 -9.31
CA ALA A 50 -19.89 5.61 -8.18
C ALA A 50 -19.21 4.50 -7.36
N ALA A 51 -19.87 3.36 -7.19
CA ALA A 51 -19.30 2.19 -6.51
C ALA A 51 -18.12 1.57 -7.29
N ILE A 52 -18.22 1.51 -8.62
CA ILE A 52 -17.12 1.06 -9.51
C ILE A 52 -15.94 2.02 -9.41
N ASP A 53 -16.17 3.32 -9.52
CA ASP A 53 -15.13 4.35 -9.44
C ASP A 53 -14.41 4.30 -8.09
N LYS A 54 -15.17 4.14 -7.00
CA LYS A 54 -14.61 3.95 -5.65
C LYS A 54 -13.77 2.69 -5.55
N ALA A 55 -14.25 1.55 -6.06
CA ALA A 55 -13.51 0.30 -6.05
C ALA A 55 -12.19 0.43 -6.84
N ASN A 56 -12.23 1.09 -8.00
CA ASN A 56 -11.05 1.35 -8.82
C ASN A 56 -10.03 2.27 -8.12
N ALA A 57 -10.50 3.26 -7.37
CA ALA A 57 -9.68 4.22 -6.62
C ALA A 57 -9.04 3.65 -5.34
N VAL A 58 -9.43 2.45 -4.89
CA VAL A 58 -8.73 1.77 -3.79
C VAL A 58 -7.31 1.44 -4.23
N ILE A 59 -6.33 2.07 -3.55
CA ILE A 59 -4.90 1.80 -3.70
C ILE A 59 -4.54 0.68 -2.74
N ASP A 60 -4.09 -0.45 -3.28
CA ASP A 60 -3.70 -1.61 -2.49
C ASP A 60 -2.32 -1.38 -1.84
N MET A 61 -2.32 -1.01 -0.56
CA MET A 61 -1.10 -0.96 0.26
C MET A 61 -0.87 -2.30 0.96
N ILE A 62 -0.26 -3.26 0.28
CA ILE A 62 0.01 -4.60 0.84
C ILE A 62 1.43 -4.68 1.40
N GLY A 63 1.53 -4.85 2.72
CA GLY A 63 2.79 -4.99 3.46
C GLY A 63 3.51 -3.65 3.64
N PHE A 64 4.08 -3.13 2.57
CA PHE A 64 4.87 -1.90 2.59
C PHE A 64 4.68 -1.14 1.26
N PRO A 65 4.62 0.20 1.27
CA PRO A 65 4.41 0.95 0.05
C PRO A 65 5.44 0.63 -1.04
N ALA A 66 4.98 0.43 -2.28
CA ALA A 66 5.86 0.09 -3.41
C ALA A 66 6.99 1.13 -3.64
N PHE A 67 6.82 2.36 -3.15
CA PHE A 67 7.82 3.42 -3.26
C PHE A 67 9.07 3.20 -2.39
N ILE A 68 9.09 2.25 -1.46
CA ILE A 68 10.30 1.96 -0.64
C ILE A 68 11.45 1.44 -1.52
N ASN A 69 11.13 0.88 -2.70
CA ASN A 69 12.15 0.47 -3.68
C ASN A 69 12.67 1.64 -4.54
N ASN A 70 12.07 2.83 -4.46
CA ASN A 70 12.54 4.03 -5.17
C ASN A 70 13.56 4.78 -4.30
N LYS A 71 14.82 4.31 -4.36
CA LYS A 71 15.96 4.88 -3.63
C LYS A 71 16.05 6.40 -3.77
N THR A 72 15.84 6.94 -4.97
CA THR A 72 15.91 8.38 -5.27
C THR A 72 14.89 9.21 -4.50
N ARG A 73 13.67 8.72 -4.33
CA ARG A 73 12.63 9.41 -3.55
C ARG A 73 12.89 9.31 -2.06
N LEU A 74 13.47 8.19 -1.61
CA LEU A 74 13.88 7.96 -0.24
C LEU A 74 15.01 8.92 0.17
N ASP A 75 16.07 8.98 -0.65
CA ASP A 75 17.24 9.83 -0.39
C ASP A 75 16.86 11.32 -0.34
N LYS A 76 15.89 11.74 -1.16
CA LYS A 76 15.37 13.12 -1.14
C LYS A 76 14.64 13.44 0.16
N GLU A 77 13.76 12.55 0.63
CA GLU A 77 12.96 12.73 1.85
C GLU A 77 13.85 12.77 3.12
N TYR A 78 14.98 12.06 3.11
CA TYR A 78 15.91 11.97 4.24
C TYR A 78 17.21 12.77 4.06
N SER A 79 17.35 13.55 2.99
CA SER A 79 18.55 14.34 2.71
C SER A 79 18.92 15.37 3.80
N GLY A 80 17.95 15.76 4.64
CA GLY A 80 18.17 16.64 5.79
C GLY A 80 18.41 15.93 7.12
N LEU A 81 18.41 14.59 7.17
CA LEU A 81 18.61 13.85 8.42
C LEU A 81 20.11 13.69 8.71
N ILE A 82 20.64 14.56 9.56
CA ILE A 82 21.96 14.38 10.17
C ILE A 82 21.77 13.55 11.44
N ILE A 83 22.13 12.26 11.38
CA ILE A 83 22.12 11.39 12.55
C ILE A 83 23.49 11.54 13.23
N LYS A 84 23.52 12.19 14.39
CA LYS A 84 24.68 12.14 15.28
C LYS A 84 24.48 11.01 16.28
N GLY A 85 25.50 10.17 16.45
CA GLY A 85 25.43 8.96 17.27
C GLY A 85 25.20 9.20 18.76
N ASP A 86 25.43 10.42 19.25
CA ASP A 86 25.55 10.72 20.68
C ASP A 86 24.42 11.61 21.25
N GLU A 87 23.45 12.04 20.42
CA GLU A 87 22.35 12.94 20.82
C GLU A 87 20.99 12.19 20.80
N TYR A 88 20.91 11.01 21.43
CA TYR A 88 19.67 10.20 21.44
C TYR A 88 18.60 10.74 22.41
N LEU A 89 18.99 11.59 23.36
CA LEU A 89 18.14 12.25 24.34
C LEU A 89 18.64 13.69 24.54
N GLU A 90 18.16 14.64 23.74
CA GLU A 90 18.19 16.05 24.15
C GLU A 90 16.85 16.39 24.82
N HIS A 91 16.93 16.98 26.00
CA HIS A 91 15.80 17.44 26.82
C HIS A 91 15.21 18.75 26.29
#